data_AF-E3D152-F1
#
_entry.id   AF-E3D152-F1
#
_cell.length_a   1.000
_cell.length_b   1.000
_cell.length_c   1.000
_cell.angle_alpha   90.00
_cell.angle_beta   90.00
_cell.angle_gamma   90.00
#
_symmetry.space_group_name_H-M   'P 1'
#
loop_
_entity.id
_entity.type
_entity.pdbx_description
1 polymer ?
#
loop_
_entity_poly.entity_id
_entity_poly.type
_entity_poly.pdbx_seq_one_letter_code
_entity_poly.pdbx_strand_id
1 'polypeptide(L)'
;MKPMSVIVRTVSNMFTWFLMVFGAYVIVHGHLTPGGGFQGGAVVATGIAFLLVAQGGDRLLPWVRPLYLTFLESLGLLVFLALGFLGVRRAFFYNALANTGSFWFGQPTPLGANSGVLGTSGTIALMNLAVGLEVMAGLSMILLVMFKGIRLYETQGKGEAGHDR
;
A
#
# COMPACT_ATOMS: atom_id res chain seq x y z
N MET A 1 -8.26 -20.06 -12.34
CA MET A 1 -8.93 -18.99 -13.11
C MET A 1 -8.19 -18.69 -14.40
N LYS A 2 -8.87 -18.86 -15.54
CA LYS A 2 -8.37 -18.46 -16.86
C LYS A 2 -8.33 -16.92 -16.96
N PRO A 3 -7.41 -16.34 -17.74
CA PRO A 3 -7.38 -14.90 -17.98
C PRO A 3 -8.70 -14.40 -18.60
N MET A 4 -9.09 -13.16 -18.25
CA MET A 4 -10.24 -12.48 -18.85
C MET A 4 -9.96 -12.08 -20.31
N SER A 5 -10.96 -11.48 -20.97
CA SER A 5 -10.85 -11.03 -22.37
C SER A 5 -9.66 -10.08 -22.58
N VAL A 6 -9.17 -10.01 -23.83
CA VAL A 6 -8.05 -9.14 -24.20
C VAL A 6 -8.34 -7.68 -23.84
N ILE A 7 -9.57 -7.22 -24.07
CA ILE A 7 -10.00 -5.86 -23.74
C ILE A 7 -9.85 -5.60 -22.24
N VAL A 8 -10.39 -6.49 -21.39
CA VAL A 8 -10.31 -6.34 -19.92
C VAL A 8 -8.85 -6.31 -19.47
N ARG A 9 -8.01 -7.20 -19.98
CA ARG A 9 -6.59 -7.25 -19.60
C ARG A 9 -5.83 -5.99 -20.00
N THR A 10 -6.05 -5.48 -21.22
CA THR A 10 -5.40 -4.26 -21.70
C THR A 10 -5.81 -3.06 -20.86
N VAL A 11 -7.13 -2.91 -20.59
CA VAL A 11 -7.64 -1.81 -19.77
C VAL A 11 -7.12 -1.92 -18.34
N SER A 12 -7.17 -3.10 -17.71
CA SER A 12 -6.68 -3.30 -16.34
C SER A 12 -5.20 -2.98 -16.21
N ASN A 13 -4.35 -3.38 -17.17
CA ASN A 13 -2.92 -3.05 -17.15
C ASN A 13 -2.67 -1.54 -17.17
N MET A 14 -3.43 -0.80 -17.99
CA MET A 14 -3.34 0.65 -18.06
C MET A 14 -3.84 1.31 -16.77
N PHE A 15 -4.97 0.82 -16.23
CA PHE A 15 -5.58 1.35 -15.02
C PHE A 15 -4.76 1.09 -13.76
N THR A 16 -4.03 -0.02 -13.70
CA THR A 16 -3.15 -0.29 -12.55
C THR A 16 -2.10 0.80 -12.39
N TRP A 17 -1.48 1.29 -13.47
CA TRP A 17 -0.54 2.41 -13.38
C TRP A 17 -1.19 3.69 -12.85
N PHE A 18 -2.41 3.97 -13.31
CA PHE A 18 -3.19 5.10 -12.78
C PHE A 18 -3.45 4.95 -11.27
N LEU A 19 -3.84 3.75 -10.81
CA LEU A 19 -4.07 3.47 -9.39
C LEU A 19 -2.78 3.59 -8.56
N MET A 20 -1.63 3.17 -9.08
CA MET A 20 -0.33 3.35 -8.41
C MET A 20 -0.03 4.83 -8.17
N VAL A 21 -0.16 5.66 -9.22
CA VAL A 21 0.12 7.10 -9.15
C VAL A 21 -0.89 7.82 -8.26
N PHE A 22 -2.17 7.50 -8.41
CA PHE A 22 -3.23 8.10 -7.60
C PHE A 22 -3.11 7.71 -6.11
N GLY A 23 -2.82 6.45 -5.82
CA GLY A 23 -2.54 6.00 -4.45
C GLY A 23 -1.33 6.71 -3.84
N ALA A 24 -0.23 6.84 -4.59
CA ALA A 24 0.94 7.61 -4.15
C ALA A 24 0.60 9.08 -3.87
N TYR A 25 -0.21 9.70 -4.72
CA TYR A 25 -0.73 11.06 -4.49
C TYR A 25 -1.49 11.17 -3.17
N VAL A 26 -2.43 10.25 -2.90
CA VAL A 26 -3.23 10.24 -1.65
C VAL A 26 -2.36 10.05 -0.41
N ILE A 27 -1.31 9.22 -0.48
CA ILE A 27 -0.36 9.01 0.62
C ILE A 27 0.42 10.31 0.90
N VAL A 28 1.01 10.90 -0.13
CA VAL A 28 1.89 12.08 0.01
C VAL A 28 1.11 13.32 0.48
N HIS A 29 -0.11 13.50 0.00
CA HIS A 29 -0.94 14.67 0.31
C HIS A 29 -1.85 14.46 1.53
N GLY A 30 -1.69 13.37 2.28
CA GLY A 30 -2.58 13.02 3.39
C GLY A 30 -2.66 14.04 4.53
N HIS A 31 -1.76 15.02 4.59
CA HIS A 31 -1.81 16.13 5.55
C HIS A 31 -2.43 17.42 4.99
N LEU A 32 -2.71 17.46 3.68
CA LEU A 32 -3.28 18.60 2.97
C LEU A 32 -4.71 18.33 2.52
N THR A 33 -4.98 17.12 2.06
CA THR A 33 -6.27 16.69 1.52
C THR A 33 -6.86 15.56 2.35
N PRO A 34 -8.19 15.34 2.34
CA PRO A 34 -8.78 14.10 2.83
C PRO A 34 -8.07 12.91 2.18
N GLY A 35 -7.52 12.00 2.97
CA GLY A 35 -6.53 11.05 2.49
C GLY A 35 -5.71 10.41 3.58
N GLY A 36 -4.50 9.97 3.23
CA GLY A 36 -3.51 9.43 4.16
C GLY A 36 -2.90 8.11 3.69
N GLY A 37 -2.00 7.60 4.52
CA GLY A 37 -1.31 6.33 4.28
C GLY A 37 -2.27 5.18 4.02
N PHE A 38 -3.25 4.97 4.90
CA PHE A 38 -4.17 3.84 4.79
C PHE A 38 -5.01 3.87 3.51
N GLN A 39 -5.69 4.99 3.24
CA GLN A 39 -6.57 5.12 2.07
C GLN A 39 -5.79 4.99 0.77
N GLY A 40 -4.63 5.65 0.67
CA GLY A 40 -3.79 5.55 -0.53
C GLY A 40 -3.17 4.16 -0.68
N GLY A 41 -2.73 3.52 0.40
CA GLY A 41 -2.24 2.14 0.39
C GLY A 41 -3.32 1.15 -0.10
N ALA A 42 -4.57 1.33 0.32
CA ALA A 42 -5.70 0.53 -0.14
C ALA A 42 -6.01 0.74 -1.64
N VAL A 43 -5.88 1.96 -2.16
CA VAL A 43 -5.99 2.23 -3.61
C VAL A 43 -4.90 1.46 -4.37
N VAL A 44 -3.67 1.46 -3.87
CA VAL A 44 -2.58 0.72 -4.51
C VAL A 44 -2.82 -0.80 -4.48
N ALA A 45 -3.25 -1.34 -3.34
CA ALA A 45 -3.61 -2.76 -3.22
C ALA A 45 -4.78 -3.16 -4.15
N THR A 46 -5.71 -2.24 -4.41
CA THR A 46 -6.78 -2.43 -5.40
C THR A 46 -6.21 -2.63 -6.81
N GLY A 47 -5.12 -1.97 -7.16
CA GLY A 47 -4.41 -2.20 -8.42
C GLY A 47 -3.91 -3.63 -8.57
N ILE A 48 -3.43 -4.24 -7.49
CA ILE A 48 -3.01 -5.66 -7.45
C ILE A 48 -4.22 -6.57 -7.58
N ALA A 49 -5.33 -6.28 -6.89
CA ALA A 49 -6.59 -7.01 -7.07
C ALA A 49 -7.06 -6.97 -8.53
N PHE A 50 -6.97 -5.81 -9.17
CA PHE A 50 -7.35 -5.61 -10.57
C PHE A 50 -6.56 -6.53 -11.51
N LEU A 51 -5.23 -6.59 -11.34
CA LEU A 51 -4.38 -7.47 -12.14
C LEU A 51 -4.67 -8.96 -11.85
N LEU A 52 -4.89 -9.31 -10.58
CA LEU A 52 -5.18 -10.68 -10.16
C LEU A 52 -6.46 -11.23 -10.82
N VAL A 53 -7.52 -10.41 -10.85
CA VAL A 53 -8.80 -10.76 -11.47
C VAL A 53 -8.69 -10.78 -13.00
N ALA A 54 -8.06 -9.77 -13.61
CA ALA A 54 -8.00 -9.65 -15.07
C ALA A 54 -7.05 -10.66 -15.73
N GLN A 55 -5.85 -10.83 -15.18
CA GLN A 55 -4.83 -11.72 -15.77
C GLN A 55 -4.95 -13.17 -15.28
N GLY A 56 -5.60 -13.38 -14.13
CA GLY A 56 -5.66 -14.66 -13.45
C GLY A 56 -4.35 -15.01 -12.71
N GLY A 57 -4.47 -15.88 -11.72
CA GLY A 57 -3.35 -16.26 -10.86
C GLY A 57 -2.13 -16.87 -11.57
N ASP A 58 -2.33 -17.60 -12.67
CA ASP A 58 -1.22 -18.30 -13.34
C ASP A 58 -0.21 -17.33 -13.96
N ARG A 59 -0.66 -16.12 -14.32
CA ARG A 59 0.21 -15.06 -14.81
C ARG A 59 0.76 -14.18 -13.70
N LEU A 60 -0.01 -13.88 -12.65
CA LEU A 60 0.41 -12.91 -11.63
C LEU A 60 1.28 -13.53 -10.53
N LEU A 61 0.94 -14.71 -10.04
CA LEU A 61 1.60 -15.35 -8.90
C LEU A 61 3.12 -15.54 -9.10
N PRO A 62 3.63 -15.89 -10.30
CA PRO A 62 5.08 -16.01 -10.51
C PRO A 62 5.84 -14.68 -10.36
N TRP A 63 5.17 -13.55 -10.55
CA TRP A 63 5.79 -12.22 -10.49
C TRP A 63 5.81 -11.65 -9.07
N VAL A 64 4.90 -12.12 -8.21
CA VAL A 64 4.82 -11.64 -6.85
C VAL A 64 5.65 -12.51 -5.92
N ARG A 65 6.52 -11.87 -5.14
CA ARG A 65 7.33 -12.53 -4.14
C ARG A 65 6.79 -12.19 -2.74
N PRO A 66 6.12 -13.13 -2.04
CA PRO A 66 5.50 -12.85 -0.74
C PRO A 66 6.47 -12.28 0.29
N LEU A 67 7.73 -12.74 0.28
CA LEU A 67 8.78 -12.26 1.17
C LEU A 67 9.00 -10.74 1.05
N TYR A 68 8.89 -10.17 -0.15
CA TYR A 68 9.05 -8.73 -0.33
C TYR A 68 7.86 -7.97 0.25
N LEU A 69 6.63 -8.49 0.11
CA LEU A 69 5.45 -7.86 0.73
C LEU A 69 5.57 -7.87 2.25
N THR A 70 5.90 -9.02 2.86
CA THR A 70 6.11 -9.10 4.32
C THR A 70 7.25 -8.20 4.80
N PHE A 71 8.32 -8.08 4.00
CA PHE A 71 9.41 -7.14 4.29
C PHE A 71 8.94 -5.69 4.24
N LEU A 72 8.20 -5.27 3.20
CA LEU A 72 7.64 -3.91 3.08
C LEU A 72 6.67 -3.60 4.22
N GLU A 73 5.81 -4.55 4.58
CA GLU A 73 4.88 -4.46 5.70
C GLU A 73 5.63 -4.20 7.02
N SER A 74 6.60 -5.06 7.34
CA SER A 74 7.40 -4.95 8.56
C SER A 74 8.22 -3.66 8.57
N LEU A 75 8.79 -3.27 7.42
CA LEU A 75 9.56 -2.04 7.28
C LEU A 75 8.69 -0.81 7.54
N GLY A 76 7.47 -0.76 7.00
CA GLY A 76 6.53 0.33 7.23
C GLY A 76 6.20 0.48 8.72
N LEU A 77 5.91 -0.62 9.42
CA LEU A 77 5.67 -0.60 10.87
C LEU A 77 6.88 -0.12 11.66
N LEU A 78 8.08 -0.62 11.34
CA LEU A 78 9.31 -0.24 12.03
C LEU A 78 9.66 1.23 11.80
N VAL A 79 9.49 1.74 10.58
CA VAL A 79 9.71 3.16 10.27
C VAL A 79 8.70 4.03 11.01
N PHE A 80 7.42 3.65 11.03
CA PHE A 80 6.39 4.38 11.78
C PHE A 80 6.73 4.45 13.28
N LEU A 81 7.14 3.32 13.87
CA LEU A 81 7.54 3.25 15.27
C LEU A 81 8.78 4.11 15.56
N ALA A 82 9.82 4.00 14.72
CA ALA A 82 11.05 4.78 14.86
C ALA A 82 10.78 6.30 14.80
N LEU A 83 9.91 6.73 13.88
CA LEU A 83 9.49 8.13 13.79
C LEU A 83 8.70 8.59 15.02
N GLY A 84 7.92 7.71 15.65
CA GLY A 84 7.24 8.01 16.91
C GLY A 84 8.20 8.23 18.07
N PHE A 85 9.27 7.44 18.13
CA PHE A 85 10.33 7.59 19.12
C PHE A 85 11.28 8.76 18.87
N LEU A 86 11.33 9.30 17.65
CA LEU A 86 12.22 10.41 17.31
C LEU A 86 12.00 11.66 18.21
N GLY A 87 10.75 11.86 18.65
CA GLY A 87 10.36 12.96 19.53
C GLY A 87 10.56 12.73 21.03
N VAL A 88 11.01 11.53 21.45
CA VAL A 88 10.89 11.05 22.85
C VAL A 88 11.55 11.95 23.89
N ARG A 89 12.57 12.73 23.51
CA ARG A 89 13.22 13.72 24.38
C ARG A 89 12.23 14.77 24.93
N ARG A 90 11.15 15.07 24.19
CA ARG A 90 10.10 16.01 24.58
C ARG A 90 8.81 15.28 24.92
N ALA A 91 8.34 14.42 24.03
CA ALA A 91 7.18 13.54 24.21
C ALA A 91 7.19 12.46 23.11
N PHE A 92 6.58 11.31 23.37
CA PHE A 92 6.29 10.35 22.31
C PHE A 92 5.45 11.03 21.21
N PHE A 93 5.77 10.76 19.94
CA PHE A 93 5.19 11.45 18.77
C PHE A 93 5.39 12.98 18.72
N TYR A 94 6.28 13.57 19.52
CA TYR A 94 6.63 14.97 19.31
C TYR A 94 7.18 15.16 17.89
N ASN A 95 6.62 16.11 17.14
CA ASN A 95 6.97 16.36 15.74
C ASN A 95 8.34 17.02 15.63
N ALA A 96 9.39 16.23 15.83
CA ALA A 96 10.76 16.67 15.96
C ALA A 96 11.33 17.30 14.67
N LEU A 97 10.71 17.02 13.50
CA LEU A 97 11.12 17.57 12.21
C LEU A 97 10.40 18.89 11.88
N ALA A 98 9.26 19.18 12.49
CA ALA A 98 8.54 20.42 12.19
C ALA A 98 9.34 21.64 12.66
N ASN A 99 9.35 22.70 11.86
CA ASN A 99 10.01 23.98 12.14
C ASN A 99 11.54 23.89 12.34
N THR A 100 12.21 22.81 11.93
CA THR A 100 13.68 22.71 12.01
C THR A 100 14.39 23.55 10.93
N GLY A 101 13.67 24.04 9.92
CA GLY A 101 14.26 24.73 8.77
C GLY A 101 14.93 23.79 7.76
N SER A 102 14.77 22.47 7.94
CA SER A 102 15.28 21.46 7.01
C SER A 102 14.57 21.57 5.66
N PHE A 103 15.33 21.31 4.59
CA PHE A 103 14.79 21.21 3.22
C PHE A 103 13.72 20.12 3.11
N TRP A 104 13.87 19.01 3.85
CA TRP A 104 12.94 17.88 3.83
C TRP A 104 11.97 17.95 5.01
N PHE A 105 10.70 18.27 4.72
CA PHE A 105 9.57 18.28 5.66
C PHE A 105 9.74 19.17 6.92
N GLY A 106 10.75 20.04 6.96
CA GLY A 106 11.04 20.90 8.11
C GLY A 106 10.69 22.37 7.92
N GLN A 107 9.88 22.70 6.92
CA GLN A 107 9.41 24.07 6.68
C GLN A 107 8.49 24.53 7.83
N PRO A 108 8.40 25.84 8.08
CA PRO A 108 7.53 26.38 9.11
C PRO A 108 6.09 25.91 8.93
N THR A 109 5.51 25.30 9.96
CA THR A 109 4.13 24.82 9.91
C THR A 109 3.18 26.02 10.06
N PRO A 110 2.34 26.33 9.05
CA PRO A 110 1.41 27.46 9.16
C PRO A 110 0.38 27.19 10.25
N LEU A 111 -0.02 28.25 10.94
CA LEU A 111 -1.17 28.21 11.85
C LEU A 111 -2.46 28.26 11.01
N GLY A 112 -3.29 27.23 11.09
CA GLY A 112 -4.54 27.13 10.34
C GLY A 112 -4.40 26.34 9.04
N ALA A 113 -5.21 26.69 8.02
CA ALA A 113 -5.22 25.97 6.76
C ALA A 113 -3.89 26.10 6.03
N ASN A 114 -3.36 24.97 5.56
CA ASN A 114 -2.11 24.93 4.82
C ASN A 114 -2.33 25.43 3.38
N SER A 115 -1.42 26.25 2.88
CA SER A 115 -1.42 26.77 1.50
C SER A 115 -1.06 25.72 0.43
N GLY A 116 -0.91 24.45 0.81
CA GLY A 116 -0.57 23.34 -0.08
C GLY A 116 0.92 22.97 -0.09
N VAL A 117 1.70 23.51 0.86
CA VAL A 117 3.14 23.24 0.92
C VAL A 117 3.37 21.90 1.61
N LEU A 118 3.83 20.90 0.85
CA LEU A 118 4.09 19.55 1.36
C LEU A 118 5.13 19.51 2.49
N GLY A 119 6.09 20.44 2.46
CA GLY A 119 7.25 20.47 3.34
C GLY A 119 6.97 20.90 4.79
N THR A 120 5.72 21.18 5.17
CA THR A 120 5.38 21.72 6.50
C THR A 120 4.93 20.65 7.51
N SER A 121 4.82 19.40 7.07
CA SER A 121 4.21 18.28 7.80
C SER A 121 5.12 17.66 8.86
N GLY A 122 6.44 17.90 8.82
CA GLY A 122 7.37 17.29 9.75
C GLY A 122 7.38 15.77 9.64
N THR A 123 7.30 15.09 10.78
CA THR A 123 7.27 13.62 10.84
C THR A 123 5.98 13.01 10.27
N ILE A 124 4.89 13.78 10.15
CA ILE A 124 3.57 13.28 9.74
C ILE A 124 3.58 12.74 8.30
N ALA A 125 4.24 13.42 7.36
CA ALA A 125 4.33 12.93 5.98
C ALA A 125 5.09 11.60 5.88
N LEU A 126 6.18 11.47 6.66
CA LEU A 126 6.97 10.24 6.70
C LEU A 126 6.19 9.09 7.35
N MET A 127 5.42 9.37 8.41
CA MET A 127 4.52 8.40 9.03
C MET A 127 3.42 7.96 8.07
N ASN A 128 2.81 8.89 7.31
CA ASN A 128 1.83 8.56 6.28
C ASN A 128 2.43 7.67 5.19
N LEU A 129 3.67 7.93 4.75
CA LEU A 129 4.36 7.08 3.78
C LEU A 129 4.61 5.68 4.35
N ALA A 130 5.03 5.58 5.61
CA ALA A 130 5.28 4.32 6.30
C ALA A 130 4.01 3.47 6.41
N VAL A 131 2.88 4.08 6.82
CA VAL A 131 1.57 3.42 6.86
C VAL A 131 1.11 3.04 5.44
N GLY A 132 1.31 3.91 4.45
CA GLY A 132 0.93 3.61 3.07
C GLY A 132 1.66 2.41 2.48
N LEU A 133 2.96 2.29 2.76
CA LEU A 133 3.77 1.11 2.40
C LEU A 133 3.26 -0.17 3.08
N GLU A 134 3.00 -0.08 4.38
CA GLU A 134 2.52 -1.21 5.17
C GLU A 134 1.15 -1.70 4.71
N VAL A 135 0.17 -0.79 4.58
CA VAL A 135 -1.19 -1.13 4.14
C VAL A 135 -1.21 -1.69 2.72
N MET A 136 -0.44 -1.09 1.80
CA MET A 136 -0.31 -1.63 0.45
C MET A 136 0.20 -3.08 0.49
N ALA A 137 1.23 -3.35 1.28
CA ALA A 137 1.83 -4.68 1.36
C ALA A 137 0.89 -5.69 2.04
N GLY A 138 0.32 -5.33 3.18
CA GLY A 138 -0.57 -6.19 3.96
C GLY A 138 -1.85 -6.57 3.20
N LEU A 139 -2.54 -5.58 2.61
CA LEU A 139 -3.75 -5.86 1.82
C LEU A 139 -3.44 -6.70 0.57
N SER A 140 -2.32 -6.43 -0.10
CA SER A 140 -1.88 -7.24 -1.25
C SER A 140 -1.57 -8.67 -0.84
N MET A 141 -0.91 -8.86 0.30
CA MET A 141 -0.61 -10.18 0.84
C MET A 141 -1.90 -10.95 1.17
N ILE A 142 -2.87 -10.32 1.83
CA ILE A 142 -4.19 -10.92 2.11
C ILE A 142 -4.85 -11.38 0.81
N LEU A 143 -4.92 -10.50 -0.21
CA LEU A 143 -5.53 -10.83 -1.50
C LEU A 143 -4.85 -12.03 -2.17
N LEU A 144 -3.52 -12.09 -2.15
CA LEU A 144 -2.76 -13.18 -2.75
C LEU A 144 -2.93 -14.50 -2.00
N VAL A 145 -2.92 -14.45 -0.67
CA VAL A 145 -3.12 -15.63 0.18
C VAL A 145 -4.53 -16.17 0.01
N MET A 146 -5.56 -15.31 0.04
CA MET A 146 -6.95 -15.70 -0.19
C MET A 146 -7.11 -16.34 -1.58
N PHE A 147 -6.54 -15.72 -2.61
CA PHE A 147 -6.59 -16.24 -3.97
C PHE A 147 -5.89 -17.60 -4.10
N LYS A 148 -4.72 -17.76 -3.47
CA LYS A 148 -4.01 -19.05 -3.43
C LYS A 148 -4.82 -20.11 -2.69
N GLY A 149 -5.49 -19.75 -1.59
CA GLY A 149 -6.39 -20.64 -0.84
C GLY A 149 -7.53 -21.18 -1.70
N ILE A 150 -8.21 -20.31 -2.45
CA ILE A 150 -9.30 -20.72 -3.37
C ILE A 150 -8.79 -21.72 -4.42
N ARG A 151 -7.60 -21.48 -4.98
CA ARG A 151 -6.97 -22.39 -5.97
C ARG A 151 -6.62 -23.77 -5.39
N LEU A 152 -6.11 -23.80 -4.18
CA LEU A 152 -5.78 -25.07 -3.49
C LEU A 152 -7.06 -25.89 -3.28
N TYR A 153 -8.13 -25.25 -2.82
CA TYR A 153 -9.43 -25.89 -2.63
C TYR A 153 -10.01 -26.45 -3.94
N GLU A 154 -10.00 -25.68 -5.04
CA GLU A 154 -10.44 -26.16 -6.36
C GLU A 154 -9.64 -27.36 -6.88
N THR A 155 -8.35 -27.45 -6.50
CA THR A 155 -7.47 -28.53 -6.95
C THR A 155 -7.67 -29.80 -6.14
N GLN A 156 -7.82 -29.68 -4.81
CA GLN A 156 -8.08 -30.83 -3.92
C GLN A 156 -9.49 -31.40 -4.10
N GLY A 157 -10.52 -30.54 -4.21
CA GLY A 157 -11.91 -31.00 -4.42
C GLY A 157 -12.13 -31.73 -5.75
N LYS A 158 -11.29 -31.50 -6.76
CA LYS A 158 -11.29 -32.27 -8.01
C LYS A 158 -10.63 -33.65 -7.88
N GLY A 159 -9.70 -33.82 -6.93
CA GLY A 159 -9.04 -35.10 -6.66
C GLY A 159 -9.94 -36.09 -5.93
N GLU A 160 -10.82 -35.60 -5.05
CA GLU A 160 -11.75 -36.44 -4.28
C GLU A 160 -12.94 -36.93 -5.12
N ALA A 161 -13.50 -36.08 -5.99
CA ALA A 161 -14.60 -36.46 -6.89
C ALA A 161 -14.21 -37.48 -7.99
N GLY A 162 -12.91 -37.80 -8.13
CA GLY A 162 -12.39 -38.76 -9.11
C GLY A 162 -12.28 -40.20 -8.60
N HIS A 163 -12.43 -40.43 -7.29
CA HIS A 163 -12.29 -41.77 -6.70
C HIS A 163 -13.62 -42.52 -6.54
N ASP A 164 -14.76 -41.81 -6.64
CA ASP A 164 -16.10 -42.38 -6.47
C ASP A 164 -16.73 -42.86 -7.80
N ARG A 165 -15.92 -43.30 -8.77
CA ARG A 165 -16.39 -43.87 -10.04
C ARG A 165 -15.80 -45.25 -10.29
#